data_AF-A0A2A5JUD9-F1
#
_entry.id   AF-A0A2A5JUD9-F1
#
_cell.length_a   1.000
_cell.length_b   1.000
_cell.length_c   1.000
_cell.angle_alpha   90.00
_cell.angle_beta   90.00
_cell.angle_gamma   90.00
#
_symmetry.space_group_name_H-M   'P 1'
#
loop_
_entity.id
_entity.type
_entity.pdbx_description
1 polymer ?
#
loop_
_entity_poly.entity_id
_entity_poly.type
_entity_poly.pdbx_seq_one_letter_code
_entity_poly.pdbx_strand_id
1 'polypeptide(L)'
;MSMLNLKVAQHFLQQEPAGAARLLSLQAPDIAAELLKSLTNEAALNVLKMMQPKSAAELLVTQTDVDISRWLSKMKLADIAAILRHLQENQQARLLNLLSVRKQTLCKMLITYPDYTIGAWVETDVLILEESMTIEEALLRLKKRDYISFAFTYVVNQHR
;
A
#
# COMPACT_ATOMS: atom_id res chain seq x y z
N MET A 1 4.11 -5.80 30.55
CA MET A 1 3.00 -4.82 30.45
C MET A 1 1.76 -5.39 31.11
N SER A 2 0.97 -4.61 31.85
CA SER A 2 -0.34 -5.07 32.33
C SER A 2 -1.28 -5.28 31.13
N MET A 3 -2.17 -6.28 31.18
CA MET A 3 -3.13 -6.54 30.08
C MET A 3 -3.99 -5.31 29.74
N LEU A 4 -4.27 -4.46 30.73
CA LEU A 4 -5.04 -3.23 30.55
C LEU A 4 -4.30 -2.22 29.65
N ASN A 5 -3.00 -2.04 29.87
CA ASN A 5 -2.20 -1.09 29.09
C ASN A 5 -2.08 -1.52 27.62
N LEU A 6 -2.01 -2.84 27.36
CA LEU A 6 -1.97 -3.35 25.98
C LEU A 6 -3.29 -3.13 25.25
N LYS A 7 -4.44 -3.36 25.91
CA LYS A 7 -5.76 -3.11 25.29
C LYS A 7 -5.98 -1.64 24.96
N VAL A 8 -5.55 -0.73 25.85
CA VAL A 8 -5.63 0.72 25.59
C VAL A 8 -4.74 1.11 24.42
N ALA A 9 -3.51 0.58 24.36
CA ALA A 9 -2.61 0.82 23.23
C ALA A 9 -3.20 0.31 21.91
N GLN A 10 -3.72 -0.92 21.88
CA GLN A 10 -4.37 -1.49 20.69
C GLN A 10 -5.56 -0.66 20.23
N HIS A 11 -6.40 -0.19 21.17
CA HIS A 11 -7.53 0.66 20.83
C HIS A 11 -7.07 2.00 20.23
N PHE A 12 -6.06 2.64 20.81
CA PHE A 12 -5.47 3.85 20.22
C PHE A 12 -4.92 3.61 18.81
N LEU A 13 -4.18 2.52 18.60
CA LEU A 13 -3.60 2.18 17.30
C LEU A 13 -4.67 1.97 16.22
N GLN A 14 -5.86 1.48 16.60
CA GLN A 14 -6.99 1.28 15.71
C GLN A 14 -7.73 2.58 15.38
N GLN A 15 -7.95 3.43 16.39
CA GLN A 15 -8.73 4.66 16.25
C GLN A 15 -7.94 5.80 15.60
N GLU A 16 -6.62 5.85 15.82
CA GLU A 16 -5.75 6.93 15.35
C GLU A 16 -4.57 6.40 14.50
N PRO A 17 -4.80 5.85 13.29
CA PRO A 17 -3.74 5.23 12.48
C PRO A 17 -2.57 6.16 12.15
N ALA A 18 -2.83 7.46 11.95
CA ALA A 18 -1.77 8.44 11.68
C ALA A 18 -0.92 8.74 12.93
N GLY A 19 -1.57 8.87 14.09
CA GLY A 19 -0.87 9.03 15.37
C GLY A 19 -0.06 7.78 15.72
N ALA A 20 -0.65 6.60 15.50
CA ALA A 20 -0.03 5.30 15.64
C ALA A 20 1.23 5.15 14.77
N ALA A 21 1.11 5.44 13.49
CA ALA A 21 2.23 5.40 12.55
C ALA A 21 3.40 6.26 13.02
N ARG A 22 3.11 7.51 13.44
CA ARG A 22 4.14 8.42 13.98
C ARG A 22 4.82 7.86 15.23
N LEU A 23 4.06 7.31 16.18
CA LEU A 23 4.64 6.76 17.42
C LEU A 23 5.44 5.49 17.19
N LEU A 24 4.94 4.59 16.34
CA LEU A 24 5.64 3.34 15.99
C LEU A 24 6.94 3.62 15.22
N SER A 25 6.95 4.64 14.35
CA SER A 25 8.17 5.12 13.68
C SER A 25 9.26 5.63 14.63
N LEU A 26 8.94 5.95 15.89
CA LEU A 26 9.90 6.36 16.91
C LEU A 26 10.45 5.18 17.73
N GLN A 27 9.87 3.99 17.59
CA GLN A 27 10.30 2.79 18.32
C GLN A 27 11.33 2.00 17.51
N ALA A 28 12.02 1.07 18.18
CA ALA A 28 12.81 0.07 17.49
C ALA A 28 11.92 -0.80 16.57
N PRO A 29 12.39 -1.19 15.36
CA PRO A 29 11.58 -1.94 14.39
C PRO A 29 10.95 -3.21 14.95
N ASP A 30 11.65 -3.93 15.81
CA ASP A 30 11.15 -5.18 16.42
C ASP A 30 10.00 -4.93 17.40
N ILE A 31 10.07 -3.85 18.18
CA ILE A 31 9.00 -3.45 19.12
C ILE A 31 7.78 -3.00 18.33
N ALA A 32 7.99 -2.17 17.30
CA ALA A 32 6.91 -1.71 16.43
C ALA A 32 6.23 -2.89 15.71
N ALA A 33 7.02 -3.87 15.27
CA ALA A 33 6.55 -5.11 14.66
C ALA A 33 5.66 -5.94 15.60
N GLU A 34 6.08 -6.13 16.85
CA GLU A 34 5.27 -6.87 17.84
C GLU A 34 3.94 -6.17 18.13
N LEU A 35 3.97 -4.84 18.29
CA LEU A 35 2.76 -4.06 18.50
C LEU A 35 1.82 -4.14 17.29
N LEU A 36 2.35 -4.05 16.08
CA LEU A 36 1.57 -4.16 14.85
C LEU A 36 0.93 -5.54 14.70
N LYS A 37 1.65 -6.63 15.04
CA LYS A 37 1.11 -8.01 15.05
C LYS A 37 0.00 -8.22 16.07
N SER A 38 -0.04 -7.40 17.13
CA SER A 38 -1.11 -7.45 18.12
C SER A 38 -2.43 -6.86 17.62
N LEU A 39 -2.42 -6.16 16.47
CA LEU A 39 -3.60 -5.57 15.86
C LEU A 39 -4.32 -6.56 14.93
N THR A 40 -5.56 -6.24 14.58
CA THR A 40 -6.20 -6.89 13.44
C THR A 40 -5.46 -6.52 12.15
N ASN A 41 -5.50 -7.41 11.15
CA ASN A 41 -4.85 -7.16 9.86
C ASN A 41 -5.26 -5.85 9.21
N GLU A 42 -6.54 -5.45 9.36
CA GLU A 42 -7.06 -4.20 8.83
C GLU A 42 -6.48 -2.98 9.55
N ALA A 43 -6.45 -3.01 10.88
CA ALA A 43 -5.85 -1.93 11.66
C ALA A 43 -4.35 -1.79 11.39
N ALA A 44 -3.63 -2.91 11.35
CA ALA A 44 -2.21 -2.94 10.97
C ALA A 44 -1.98 -2.31 9.59
N LEU A 45 -2.81 -2.66 8.60
CA LEU A 45 -2.74 -2.08 7.26
C LEU A 45 -3.01 -0.57 7.28
N ASN A 46 -4.02 -0.11 8.02
CA ASN A 46 -4.35 1.31 8.11
C ASN A 46 -3.20 2.11 8.74
N VAL A 47 -2.54 1.56 9.75
CA VAL A 47 -1.33 2.14 10.33
C VAL A 47 -0.20 2.17 9.32
N LEU A 48 0.10 1.04 8.66
CA LEU A 48 1.16 0.95 7.64
C LEU A 48 0.98 1.96 6.50
N LYS A 49 -0.26 2.19 6.05
CA LYS A 49 -0.58 3.19 5.01
C LYS A 49 -0.28 4.62 5.44
N MET A 50 -0.27 4.91 6.74
CA MET A 50 0.03 6.24 7.29
C MET A 50 1.50 6.40 7.68
N MET A 51 2.30 5.32 7.65
CA MET A 51 3.71 5.37 7.97
C MET A 51 4.53 6.05 6.86
N GLN A 52 5.59 6.72 7.27
CA GLN A 52 6.59 7.21 6.32
C GLN A 52 7.21 6.02 5.57
N PRO A 53 7.43 6.12 4.24
CA PRO A 53 7.88 4.99 3.42
C PRO A 53 9.12 4.27 3.97
N LYS A 54 10.11 5.02 4.46
CA LYS A 54 11.31 4.47 5.09
C LYS A 54 11.00 3.62 6.33
N SER A 55 10.17 4.11 7.25
CA SER A 55 9.82 3.36 8.46
C SER A 55 8.97 2.13 8.14
N ALA A 56 8.06 2.23 7.16
CA ALA A 56 7.29 1.09 6.69
C ALA A 56 8.20 0.03 6.07
N ALA A 57 9.24 0.43 5.33
CA ALA A 57 10.22 -0.48 4.75
C ALA A 57 11.01 -1.23 5.83
N GLU A 58 11.55 -0.51 6.82
CA GLU A 58 12.26 -1.09 7.98
C GLU A 58 11.36 -2.03 8.78
N LEU A 59 10.08 -1.72 8.93
CA LEU A 59 9.14 -2.58 9.62
C LEU A 59 8.74 -3.80 8.79
N LEU A 60 8.52 -3.67 7.48
CA LEU A 60 8.09 -4.79 6.63
C LEU A 60 9.15 -5.88 6.52
N VAL A 61 10.44 -5.54 6.55
CA VAL A 61 11.51 -6.56 6.46
C VAL A 61 11.55 -7.51 7.66
N THR A 62 10.99 -7.12 8.82
CA THR A 62 10.89 -7.96 10.04
C THR A 62 9.64 -8.86 10.05
N GLN A 63 8.80 -8.77 9.02
CA GLN A 63 7.52 -9.46 8.94
C GLN A 63 7.62 -10.75 8.12
N THR A 64 6.61 -11.61 8.29
CA THR A 64 6.49 -12.84 7.51
C THR A 64 6.03 -12.52 6.10
N ASP A 65 6.43 -13.34 5.12
CA ASP A 65 6.00 -13.17 3.72
C ASP A 65 4.48 -13.22 3.57
N VAL A 66 3.79 -13.98 4.43
CA VAL A 66 2.33 -14.10 4.46
C VAL A 66 1.68 -12.76 4.85
N ASP A 67 2.18 -12.11 5.90
CA ASP A 67 1.63 -10.84 6.36
C ASP A 67 1.94 -9.71 5.38
N ILE A 68 3.18 -9.66 4.88
CA ILE A 68 3.59 -8.70 3.84
C ILE A 68 2.70 -8.84 2.61
N SER A 69 2.56 -10.05 2.06
CA SER A 69 1.73 -10.28 0.87
C SER A 69 0.29 -9.82 1.11
N ARG A 70 -0.27 -10.13 2.29
CA ARG A 70 -1.61 -9.71 2.68
C ARG A 70 -1.75 -8.18 2.71
N TRP A 71 -0.79 -7.46 3.29
CA TRP A 71 -0.84 -5.99 3.36
C TRP A 71 -0.60 -5.33 2.00
N LEU A 72 0.46 -5.72 1.28
CA LEU A 72 0.79 -5.16 -0.04
C LEU A 72 -0.33 -5.43 -1.07
N SER A 73 -1.06 -6.54 -0.94
CA SER A 73 -2.22 -6.81 -1.80
C SER A 73 -3.30 -5.73 -1.71
N LYS A 74 -3.43 -5.05 -0.56
CA LYS A 74 -4.43 -4.02 -0.25
C LYS A 74 -3.88 -2.58 -0.23
N MET A 75 -2.60 -2.42 -0.54
CA MET A 75 -1.97 -1.11 -0.73
C MET A 75 -2.01 -0.68 -2.19
N LYS A 76 -1.92 0.64 -2.39
CA LYS A 76 -1.82 1.25 -3.70
C LYS A 76 -0.41 1.05 -4.27
N LEU A 77 -0.27 1.06 -5.59
CA LEU A 77 1.00 0.75 -6.24
C LEU A 77 2.05 1.85 -5.99
N ALA A 78 1.64 3.11 -5.94
CA ALA A 78 2.51 4.23 -5.61
C ALA A 78 3.10 4.09 -4.20
N ASP A 79 2.25 3.78 -3.21
CA ASP A 79 2.68 3.56 -1.82
C ASP A 79 3.69 2.42 -1.72
N ILE A 80 3.43 1.29 -2.38
CA ILE A 80 4.34 0.13 -2.40
C ILE A 80 5.67 0.53 -3.04
N ALA A 81 5.65 1.22 -4.19
CA ALA A 81 6.86 1.67 -4.86
C ALA A 81 7.71 2.59 -3.97
N ALA A 82 7.07 3.54 -3.27
CA ALA A 82 7.75 4.44 -2.33
C ALA A 82 8.43 3.67 -1.19
N ILE A 83 7.75 2.68 -0.61
CA ILE A 83 8.34 1.81 0.42
C ILE A 83 9.54 1.05 -0.12
N LEU A 84 9.38 0.42 -1.29
CA LEU A 84 10.40 -0.44 -1.89
C LEU A 84 11.68 0.31 -2.28
N ARG A 85 11.61 1.61 -2.58
CA ARG A 85 12.81 2.45 -2.86
C ARG A 85 13.74 2.59 -1.65
N HIS A 86 13.26 2.37 -0.44
CA HIS A 86 14.07 2.45 0.79
C HIS A 86 14.73 1.11 1.17
N LEU A 87 14.54 0.05 0.38
CA LEU A 87 15.09 -1.27 0.65
C LEU A 87 16.35 -1.56 -0.15
N GLN A 88 17.21 -2.42 0.40
CA GLN A 88 18.32 -3.00 -0.35
C GLN A 88 17.81 -3.94 -1.43
N GLU A 89 18.58 -4.14 -2.51
CA GLU A 89 18.18 -4.92 -3.69
C GLU A 89 17.61 -6.30 -3.33
N ASN A 90 18.25 -7.04 -2.43
CA ASN A 90 17.79 -8.37 -2.00
C ASN A 90 16.43 -8.33 -1.30
N GLN A 91 16.21 -7.33 -0.43
CA GLN A 91 14.95 -7.15 0.29
C GLN A 91 13.86 -6.65 -0.66
N GLN A 92 14.19 -5.72 -1.54
CA GLN A 92 13.30 -5.21 -2.57
C GLN A 92 12.81 -6.34 -3.49
N ALA A 93 13.73 -7.20 -3.96
CA ALA A 93 13.41 -8.36 -4.78
C ALA A 93 12.51 -9.36 -4.04
N ARG A 94 12.79 -9.66 -2.77
CA ARG A 94 11.93 -10.51 -1.92
C ARG A 94 10.50 -9.97 -1.88
N LEU A 95 10.32 -8.70 -1.52
CA LEU A 95 8.98 -8.12 -1.37
C LEU A 95 8.24 -7.97 -2.72
N LEU A 96 8.96 -7.64 -3.80
CA LEU A 96 8.39 -7.60 -5.15
C LEU A 96 7.84 -8.97 -5.59
N ASN A 97 8.49 -10.07 -5.20
CA ASN A 97 8.04 -11.42 -5.53
C ASN A 97 6.80 -11.86 -4.75
N LEU A 98 6.38 -11.12 -3.71
CA LEU A 98 5.15 -11.36 -2.96
C LEU A 98 3.92 -10.68 -3.59
N LEU A 99 4.13 -9.84 -4.61
CA LEU A 99 3.07 -9.19 -5.38
C LEU A 99 2.56 -10.12 -6.48
N SER A 100 1.32 -9.89 -6.94
CA SER A 100 0.85 -10.52 -8.17
C SER A 100 1.68 -10.05 -9.36
N VAL A 101 1.80 -10.87 -10.40
CA VAL A 101 2.59 -10.57 -11.62
C VAL A 101 2.26 -9.18 -12.20
N ARG A 102 0.96 -8.84 -12.28
CA ARG A 102 0.51 -7.51 -12.72
C ARG A 102 1.04 -6.39 -11.82
N LYS A 103 0.88 -6.51 -10.50
CA LYS A 103 1.36 -5.50 -9.54
C LYS A 103 2.88 -5.40 -9.56
N GLN A 104 3.58 -6.52 -9.67
CA GLN A 104 5.04 -6.57 -9.74
C GLN A 104 5.58 -5.77 -10.94
N THR A 105 5.03 -5.97 -12.14
CA THR A 105 5.46 -5.25 -13.35
C THR A 105 5.24 -3.74 -13.22
N LEU A 106 4.04 -3.33 -12.78
CA LEU A 106 3.72 -1.91 -12.60
C LEU A 106 4.55 -1.27 -11.49
N CYS A 107 4.79 -1.99 -10.39
CA CYS A 107 5.60 -1.47 -9.28
C CYS A 107 7.07 -1.31 -9.69
N LYS A 108 7.65 -2.25 -10.45
CA LYS A 108 8.99 -2.11 -11.02
C LYS A 108 9.10 -0.85 -11.89
N MET A 109 8.10 -0.59 -12.73
CA MET A 109 8.03 0.64 -13.53
C MET A 109 7.95 1.88 -12.64
N LEU A 110 7.15 1.88 -11.57
CA LEU A 110 7.05 3.02 -10.66
C LEU A 110 8.36 3.29 -9.91
N ILE A 111 9.09 2.26 -9.49
CA ILE A 111 10.37 2.39 -8.79
C ILE A 111 11.42 3.11 -9.66
N THR A 112 11.38 2.99 -11.00
CA THR A 112 12.34 3.69 -11.87
C THR A 112 12.08 5.19 -12.00
N TYR A 113 10.89 5.68 -11.64
CA TYR A 113 10.64 7.12 -11.60
C TYR A 113 11.30 7.73 -10.35
N PRO A 114 12.09 8.81 -10.51
CA PRO A 114 12.65 9.50 -9.35
C PRO A 114 11.56 10.05 -8.43
N ASP A 115 11.76 9.96 -7.12
CA ASP A 115 10.77 10.33 -6.09
C ASP A 115 10.25 11.77 -6.19
N TYR A 116 11.04 12.69 -6.73
CA TYR A 116 10.68 14.09 -6.91
C TYR A 116 9.83 14.36 -8.17
N THR A 117 9.47 13.32 -8.93
CA THR A 117 8.66 13.44 -10.15
C THR A 117 7.23 13.03 -9.90
N ILE A 118 6.28 13.64 -10.64
CA ILE A 118 4.85 13.28 -10.56
C ILE A 118 4.66 11.77 -10.81
N GLY A 119 5.39 11.18 -11.76
CA GLY A 119 5.29 9.76 -12.09
C GLY A 119 5.54 8.80 -10.93
N ALA A 120 6.29 9.23 -9.90
CA ALA A 120 6.53 8.42 -8.70
C ALA A 120 5.31 8.33 -7.77
N TRP A 121 4.34 9.24 -7.91
CA TRP A 121 3.15 9.36 -7.04
C TRP A 121 1.83 9.03 -7.76
N VAL A 122 1.86 8.79 -9.07
CA VAL A 122 0.66 8.53 -9.85
C VAL A 122 0.11 7.13 -9.55
N GLU A 123 -1.20 7.06 -9.35
CA GLU A 123 -1.91 5.78 -9.30
C GLU A 123 -2.10 5.21 -10.69
N THR A 124 -1.57 4.00 -10.91
CA THR A 124 -1.64 3.33 -12.22
C THR A 124 -2.88 2.45 -12.39
N ASP A 125 -3.62 2.16 -11.33
CA ASP A 125 -4.82 1.32 -11.38
C ASP A 125 -6.10 2.15 -11.49
N VAL A 126 -6.09 3.09 -12.45
CA VAL A 126 -7.25 3.91 -12.81
C VAL A 126 -8.11 3.21 -13.85
N LEU A 127 -9.43 3.36 -13.77
CA LEU A 127 -10.32 2.92 -14.83
C LEU A 127 -10.18 3.85 -16.02
N ILE A 128 -9.84 3.26 -17.17
CA ILE A 128 -9.78 3.94 -18.46
C ILE A 128 -10.85 3.30 -19.36
N LEU A 129 -11.70 4.15 -19.95
CA LEU A 129 -12.68 3.80 -20.97
C LEU A 129 -12.17 4.24 -22.34
N GLU A 130 -12.67 3.59 -23.39
CA GLU A 130 -12.38 3.99 -24.77
C GLU A 130 -13.52 4.85 -25.30
N GLU A 131 -13.21 5.81 -26.17
CA GLU A 131 -14.19 6.74 -26.73
C GLU A 131 -15.33 6.07 -27.52
N SER A 132 -15.08 4.87 -28.05
CA SER A 132 -16.06 4.09 -28.81
C SER A 132 -16.99 3.24 -27.94
N MET A 133 -16.78 3.17 -26.62
CA MET A 133 -17.63 2.36 -25.74
C MET A 133 -19.02 2.96 -25.59
N THR A 134 -20.02 2.10 -25.64
CA THR A 134 -21.38 2.44 -25.24
C THR A 134 -21.49 2.61 -23.72
N ILE A 135 -22.56 3.28 -23.27
CA ILE A 135 -22.85 3.46 -21.85
C ILE A 135 -23.00 2.10 -21.15
N GLU A 136 -23.61 1.11 -21.79
CA GLU A 136 -23.79 -0.23 -21.23
C GLU A 136 -22.45 -0.93 -20.96
N GLU A 137 -21.54 -0.89 -21.94
CA GLU A 137 -20.20 -1.47 -21.81
C GLU A 137 -19.37 -0.78 -20.73
N ALA A 138 -19.46 0.55 -20.66
CA ALA A 138 -18.82 1.34 -19.62
C ALA A 138 -19.32 0.95 -18.21
N LEU A 139 -20.65 0.84 -18.03
CA LEU A 139 -21.26 0.40 -16.78
C LEU A 139 -20.86 -1.02 -16.40
N LEU A 140 -20.76 -1.93 -17.38
CA LEU A 140 -20.29 -3.29 -17.14
C LEU A 140 -18.83 -3.31 -16.66
N ARG A 141 -17.97 -2.47 -17.23
CA ARG A 141 -16.57 -2.30 -16.79
C ARG A 141 -16.48 -1.72 -15.38
N LEU A 142 -17.31 -0.73 -15.07
CA LEU A 142 -17.38 -0.11 -13.74
C LEU A 142 -17.77 -1.13 -12.67
N LYS A 143 -18.76 -1.99 -12.95
CA LYS A 143 -19.24 -3.01 -12.00
C LYS A 143 -18.26 -4.16 -11.75
N LYS A 144 -17.26 -4.37 -12.62
CA LYS A 144 -16.34 -5.52 -12.56
C LYS A 144 -15.18 -5.36 -11.58
N ARG A 145 -14.91 -4.16 -11.04
CA ARG A 145 -13.84 -3.98 -10.06
C ARG A 145 -14.18 -2.98 -8.96
N ASP A 146 -13.59 -3.24 -7.79
CA ASP A 146 -13.46 -2.28 -6.70
C ASP A 146 -12.37 -1.24 -7.04
N TYR A 147 -12.61 -0.40 -8.04
CA TYR A 147 -11.75 0.75 -8.26
C TYR A 147 -11.92 1.74 -7.09
N ILE A 148 -10.85 2.44 -6.74
CA ILE A 148 -10.85 3.46 -5.69
C ILE A 148 -11.84 4.57 -6.09
N SER A 149 -12.88 4.78 -5.27
CA SER A 149 -13.88 5.86 -5.28
C SER A 149 -13.88 6.77 -6.52
N PHE A 150 -14.87 6.57 -7.41
CA PHE A 150 -15.00 7.33 -8.65
C PHE A 150 -15.52 8.74 -8.42
N ALA A 151 -14.63 9.70 -8.22
CA ALA A 151 -14.96 11.09 -8.53
C ALA A 151 -14.91 11.36 -10.04
N PHE A 152 -14.02 10.67 -10.76
CA PHE A 152 -13.78 10.86 -12.20
C PHE A 152 -13.47 9.53 -12.90
N THR A 153 -13.83 9.44 -14.19
CA THR A 153 -13.44 8.35 -15.09
C THR A 153 -12.77 8.97 -16.32
N TYR A 154 -11.70 8.35 -16.80
CA TYR A 154 -10.93 8.85 -17.94
C TYR A 154 -11.36 8.14 -19.22
N VAL A 155 -11.52 8.91 -20.30
CA VAL A 155 -11.79 8.40 -21.66
C VAL A 155 -10.57 8.72 -22.51
N VAL A 156 -10.03 7.70 -23.19
CA VAL A 156 -8.88 7.85 -24.11
C VAL A 156 -9.29 7.49 -25.54
N ASN A 157 -8.65 8.14 -26.50
CA ASN A 157 -8.77 7.82 -27.92
C ASN A 157 -7.82 6.68 -28.31
N GLN A 158 -7.90 6.23 -29.57
CA GLN A 158 -7.08 5.11 -30.07
C GLN A 158 -5.58 5.42 -30.23
N HIS A 159 -5.17 6.69 -30.07
CA HIS A 159 -3.81 7.16 -30.37
C HIS A 159 -2.90 7.35 -29.16
N ARG A 160 -3.28 6.81 -27.98
CA ARG A 160 -2.57 6.81 -26.69
C ARG A 160 -1.21 7.52 -26.63
#